data_AF-A0A8S3KCB6-F1
#
_entry.id   AF-A0A8S3KCB6-F1
#
_cell.length_a   1.000
_cell.length_b   1.000
_cell.length_c   1.000
_cell.angle_alpha   90.00
_cell.angle_beta   90.00
_cell.angle_gamma   90.00
#
_symmetry.space_group_name_H-M   'P 1'
#
loop_
_entity.id
_entity.type
_entity.pdbx_description
1 polymer ?
#
loop_
_entity_poly.entity_id
_entity_poly.type
_entity_poly.pdbx_seq_one_letter_code
_entity_poly.pdbx_strand_id
1 'polypeptide(L)'
;HDLLAPDRVLIGGDESIKGSLAIKKLSWIYEHWVPKEKILNDKYMVIGIIEIIANAFLAQRISSINTTSAICEATGASVKEVAKAVGLDSRIGNKFLSASI
;
A
#
# COMPACT_ATOMS: atom_id res chain seq x y z
N HIS A 1 11.67 -6.45 -9.91
CA HIS A 1 11.63 -4.98 -9.86
C HIS A 1 11.37 -4.51 -8.43
N ASP A 2 10.31 -5.01 -7.80
CA ASP A 2 9.83 -4.52 -6.50
C ASP A 2 10.81 -4.72 -5.33
N LEU A 3 11.65 -5.76 -5.36
CA LEU A 3 12.70 -5.95 -4.33
C LEU A 3 13.89 -4.98 -4.46
N LEU A 4 14.17 -4.52 -5.68
CA LEU A 4 15.32 -3.64 -5.97
C LEU A 4 14.95 -2.15 -5.83
N ALA A 5 13.68 -1.81 -6.02
CA ALA A 5 13.15 -0.47 -5.88
C ALA A 5 11.80 -0.47 -5.17
N PRO A 6 11.75 -0.84 -3.88
CA PRO A 6 10.50 -0.89 -3.13
C PRO A 6 9.94 0.52 -2.89
N ASP A 7 8.62 0.60 -2.71
CA ASP A 7 7.97 1.82 -2.22
C ASP A 7 8.41 2.14 -0.79
N ARG A 8 8.54 1.09 0.04
CA ARG A 8 9.03 1.13 1.43
C ARG A 8 9.53 -0.24 1.88
N VAL A 9 10.40 -0.27 2.89
CA VAL A 9 10.79 -1.48 3.63
C VAL A 9 10.31 -1.31 5.07
N LEU A 10 9.60 -2.30 5.60
CA LEU A 10 9.10 -2.30 6.97
C LEU A 10 9.88 -3.31 7.81
N ILE A 11 10.48 -2.86 8.93
CA ILE A 11 11.26 -3.73 9.82
C ILE A 11 10.65 -3.69 11.22
N GLY A 12 10.20 -4.85 11.70
CA GLY A 12 9.67 -5.03 13.05
C GLY A 12 10.74 -5.51 14.03
N GLY A 13 10.72 -5.03 15.26
CA GLY A 13 11.52 -5.57 16.36
C GLY A 13 10.87 -5.41 17.72
N ASP A 14 11.47 -5.99 18.76
CA ASP A 14 11.11 -5.70 20.14
C ASP A 14 11.89 -4.49 20.67
N GLU A 15 11.43 -3.90 21.78
CA GLU A 15 12.02 -2.68 22.36
C GLU A 15 13.27 -2.96 23.21
N SER A 16 13.75 -4.20 23.27
CA SER A 16 14.99 -4.49 23.99
C SER A 16 16.21 -3.93 23.25
N ILE A 17 17.33 -3.84 23.97
CA ILE A 17 18.63 -3.48 23.39
C ILE A 17 19.00 -4.43 22.24
N LYS A 18 18.69 -5.74 22.38
CA LYS A 18 18.94 -6.74 21.33
C LYS A 18 18.05 -6.52 20.12
N GLY A 19 16.76 -6.25 20.33
CA GLY A 19 15.81 -5.93 19.26
C GLY A 19 16.23 -4.69 18.47
N SER A 20 16.58 -3.61 19.16
CA SER A 20 17.10 -2.39 18.53
C SER A 20 18.38 -2.64 17.71
N LEU A 21 19.31 -3.45 18.22
CA LEU A 21 20.52 -3.82 17.50
C LEU A 21 20.22 -4.67 16.25
N ALA A 22 19.26 -5.60 16.34
CA ALA A 22 18.82 -6.41 15.21
C ALA A 22 18.18 -5.56 14.12
N ILE A 23 17.28 -4.64 14.47
CA ILE A 23 16.69 -3.66 13.55
C ILE A 23 17.77 -2.86 12.83
N LYS A 24 18.76 -2.33 13.57
CA LYS A 24 19.87 -1.55 12.99
C LYS A 24 20.69 -2.37 11.99
N LYS A 25 21.02 -3.61 12.33
CA LYS A 25 21.78 -4.50 11.43
C LYS A 25 21.00 -4.82 10.16
N LEU A 26 19.70 -5.09 10.27
CA LEU A 26 18.86 -5.37 9.11
C LEU A 26 18.64 -4.11 8.25
N SER A 27 18.44 -2.96 8.88
CA SER A 27 18.35 -1.66 8.18
C SER A 27 19.62 -1.40 7.38
N TRP A 28 20.80 -1.62 7.99
CA TRP A 28 22.09 -1.47 7.31
C TRP A 28 22.21 -2.35 6.05
N ILE A 29 21.67 -3.57 6.06
CA ILE A 29 21.65 -4.42 4.87
C ILE A 29 20.83 -3.75 3.76
N TYR A 30 19.58 -3.34 4.05
CA TYR A 30 18.72 -2.71 3.05
C TYR A 30 19.24 -1.35 2.56
N GLU A 31 19.95 -0.60 3.41
CA GLU A 31 20.56 0.70 3.05
C GLU A 31 21.59 0.59 1.90
N HIS A 32 22.06 -0.61 1.53
CA HIS A 32 22.96 -0.80 0.39
C HIS A 32 22.29 -0.49 -0.96
N TRP A 33 20.97 -0.62 -1.07
CA TRP A 33 20.24 -0.34 -2.32
C TRP A 33 18.90 0.37 -2.14
N VAL A 34 18.40 0.51 -0.90
CA VAL A 34 17.16 1.22 -0.58
C VAL A 34 17.50 2.53 0.14
N PRO A 35 16.98 3.68 -0.30
CA PRO A 35 17.13 4.95 0.41
C PRO A 35 16.60 4.86 1.85
N LYS A 36 17.34 5.44 2.80
CA LYS A 36 17.05 5.31 4.23
C LYS A 36 15.66 5.84 4.62
N GLU A 37 15.19 6.89 3.95
CA GLU A 37 13.86 7.46 4.12
C GLU A 37 12.71 6.51 3.78
N LYS A 38 12.99 5.44 3.02
CA LYS A 38 12.03 4.39 2.69
C LYS A 38 12.07 3.21 3.67
N ILE A 39 13.00 3.18 4.62
CA ILE A 39 13.14 2.12 5.61
C ILE A 39 12.46 2.59 6.90
N LEU A 40 11.35 1.96 7.26
CA LEU A 40 10.55 2.29 8.43
C LEU A 40 10.64 1.17 9.46
N ASN A 41 10.91 1.54 10.70
CA ASN A 41 11.17 0.61 11.79
C ASN A 41 10.17 0.84 12.92
N ASP A 42 9.55 -0.22 13.43
CA ASP A 42 8.61 -0.14 14.56
C ASP A 42 8.53 -1.50 15.29
N LYS A 43 7.59 -1.63 16.23
CA LYS A 43 7.29 -2.88 16.94
C LYS A 43 6.72 -3.92 15.98
N TYR A 44 7.00 -5.20 16.21
CA TYR A 44 6.44 -6.31 15.42
C TYR A 44 4.92 -6.20 15.20
N MET A 45 4.18 -5.88 16.26
CA MET A 45 2.72 -5.76 16.21
C MET A 45 2.29 -4.63 15.26
N VAL A 46 2.95 -3.48 15.29
CA VAL A 46 2.61 -2.33 14.45
C VAL A 46 2.89 -2.66 12.98
N ILE A 47 4.04 -3.27 12.68
CA ILE A 47 4.35 -3.71 11.30
C ILE A 47 3.31 -4.70 10.78
N GLY A 48 2.90 -5.68 11.60
CA GLY A 48 1.85 -6.62 11.22
C GLY A 48 0.52 -5.95 10.91
N ILE A 49 0.14 -4.95 11.70
CA ILE A 49 -1.08 -4.16 11.46
C ILE A 49 -0.96 -3.36 10.15
N ILE A 50 0.17 -2.71 9.90
CA ILE A 50 0.38 -1.93 8.66
C ILE A 50 0.20 -2.82 7.42
N GLU A 51 0.73 -4.04 7.44
CA GLU A 51 0.60 -4.98 6.31
C GLU A 51 -0.86 -5.38 6.06
N ILE A 52 -1.59 -5.72 7.13
CA ILE A 52 -3.01 -6.08 7.02
C ILE A 52 -3.83 -4.89 6.49
N ILE A 53 -3.62 -3.71 7.06
CA ILE A 53 -4.34 -2.50 6.69
C ILE A 53 -4.03 -2.09 5.24
N ALA A 54 -2.77 -2.16 4.81
CA ALA A 54 -2.40 -1.85 3.43
C ALA A 54 -3.17 -2.72 2.42
N ASN A 55 -3.22 -4.04 2.65
CA ASN A 55 -3.96 -4.97 1.81
C ASN A 55 -5.48 -4.73 1.87
N ALA A 56 -6.01 -4.39 3.04
CA ALA A 56 -7.41 -4.03 3.20
C ALA A 56 -7.78 -2.76 2.39
N PHE A 57 -6.96 -1.71 2.43
CA PHE A 57 -7.19 -0.49 1.64
C PHE A 57 -7.15 -0.76 0.12
N LEU A 58 -6.22 -1.60 -0.35
CA LEU A 58 -6.17 -1.98 -1.76
C LEU A 58 -7.43 -2.73 -2.18
N ALA A 59 -7.87 -3.71 -1.37
CA ALA A 59 -9.10 -4.46 -1.63
C ALA A 59 -10.35 -3.57 -1.59
N GLN A 60 -10.41 -2.63 -0.64
CA GLN A 60 -11.52 -1.70 -0.49
C GLN A 60 -11.69 -0.80 -1.73
N ARG A 61 -10.59 -0.37 -2.37
CA ARG A 61 -10.67 0.42 -3.61
C ARG A 61 -11.29 -0.38 -4.76
N ILE A 62 -10.90 -1.65 -4.91
CA ILE A 62 -11.49 -2.56 -5.91
C ILE A 62 -12.97 -2.79 -5.62
N SER A 63 -13.33 -3.06 -4.35
CA SER A 63 -14.73 -3.23 -3.95
C SER A 63 -15.58 -1.98 -4.20
N SER A 64 -15.02 -0.80 -3.94
CA SER A 64 -15.70 0.48 -4.17
C SER A 64 -15.98 0.72 -5.65
N ILE A 65 -15.01 0.44 -6.53
CA ILE A 65 -15.23 0.62 -7.97
C ILE A 65 -16.17 -0.44 -8.55
N ASN A 66 -16.14 -1.67 -8.05
CA ASN A 66 -17.10 -2.71 -8.44
C ASN A 66 -18.54 -2.31 -8.06
N THR A 67 -18.74 -1.79 -6.84
CA THR A 67 -20.05 -1.25 -6.42
C THR A 67 -20.49 -0.08 -7.30
N THR A 68 -19.56 0.79 -7.67
CA THR A 68 -19.83 1.91 -8.60
C THR A 68 -20.25 1.42 -9.98
N SER A 69 -19.72 0.28 -10.46
CA SER A 69 -20.12 -0.30 -11.74
C SER A 69 -21.59 -0.71 -11.75
N ALA A 70 -22.10 -1.33 -10.68
CA ALA A 70 -23.51 -1.70 -10.59
C ALA A 70 -24.43 -0.46 -10.70
N ILE A 71 -24.01 0.68 -10.15
CA ILE A 71 -24.71 1.96 -10.30
C ILE A 71 -24.63 2.46 -11.74
N CYS A 72 -23.46 2.35 -12.38
CA CYS A 72 -23.25 2.75 -13.76
C CYS A 72 -24.13 1.91 -14.72
N GLU A 73 -24.23 0.60 -14.49
CA GLU A 73 -25.11 -0.30 -15.26
C GLU A 73 -26.58 0.10 -15.15
N ALA A 74 -27.04 0.44 -13.94
CA ALA A 74 -28.42 0.87 -13.72
C ALA A 74 -28.75 2.25 -14.33
N THR A 75 -27.74 3.08 -14.59
CA THR A 75 -27.90 4.48 -15.07
C THR A 75 -27.46 4.68 -16.51
N GLY A 76 -26.83 3.68 -17.14
CA GLY A 76 -26.23 3.78 -18.47
C GLY A 76 -24.90 4.53 -18.51
N ALA A 77 -24.30 4.84 -17.36
CA ALA A 77 -22.99 5.49 -17.28
C ALA A 77 -21.84 4.48 -17.55
N SER A 78 -20.66 4.98 -17.90
CA SER A 78 -19.46 4.16 -18.07
C SER A 78 -18.59 4.17 -16.82
N VAL A 79 -18.46 3.01 -16.16
CA VAL A 79 -17.58 2.88 -14.97
C VAL A 79 -16.12 3.21 -15.28
N LYS A 80 -15.66 2.98 -16.52
CA LYS A 80 -14.29 3.32 -16.95
C LYS A 80 -14.08 4.82 -17.02
N GLU A 81 -15.07 5.57 -17.50
CA GLU A 81 -15.00 7.04 -17.55
C GLU A 81 -15.07 7.65 -16.16
N VAL A 82 -15.95 7.12 -15.30
CA VAL A 82 -16.04 7.50 -13.89
C VAL A 82 -14.73 7.24 -13.16
N ALA A 83 -14.18 6.03 -13.26
CA ALA A 83 -12.91 5.67 -12.64
C ALA A 83 -11.75 6.56 -13.11
N LYS A 84 -11.70 6.87 -14.43
CA LYS A 84 -10.70 7.78 -15.00
C LYS A 84 -10.85 9.18 -14.43
N ALA A 85 -12.06 9.75 -14.43
CA ALA A 85 -12.30 11.10 -13.92
C ALA A 85 -11.98 11.23 -12.42
N VAL A 86 -12.42 10.27 -11.61
CA VAL A 86 -12.12 10.22 -10.17
C VAL A 86 -10.62 10.05 -9.91
N GLY A 87 -9.95 9.20 -10.68
CA GLY A 87 -8.52 8.93 -10.54
C GLY A 87 -7.60 10.10 -10.95
N LEU A 88 -8.12 11.14 -11.60
CA LEU A 88 -7.37 12.37 -11.87
C LEU A 88 -7.14 13.22 -10.60
N ASP A 89 -7.95 13.03 -9.55
CA ASP A 89 -7.69 13.64 -8.25
C ASP A 89 -6.50 12.93 -7.60
N SER A 90 -5.38 13.65 -7.42
CA SER A 90 -4.13 13.10 -6.89
C SER A 90 -4.25 12.56 -5.45
N ARG A 91 -5.26 12.99 -4.68
CA ARG A 91 -5.52 12.48 -3.33
C ARG A 91 -6.14 11.08 -3.37
N ILE A 92 -6.80 10.73 -4.47
CA ILE A 92 -7.39 9.42 -4.71
C ILE A 92 -6.41 8.54 -5.50
N GLY A 93 -5.81 9.09 -6.56
CA GLY A 93 -4.91 8.38 -7.47
C GLY A 93 -5.63 7.40 -8.39
N ASN A 94 -4.96 7.00 -9.47
CA ASN A 94 -5.56 6.19 -10.56
C ASN A 94 -5.33 4.67 -10.43
N LYS A 95 -4.51 4.21 -9.48
CA LYS A 95 -4.24 2.78 -9.26
C LYS A 95 -5.37 2.10 -8.49
N PHE A 96 -5.55 0.79 -8.72
CA PHE A 96 -6.58 -0.04 -8.06
C PHE A 96 -8.01 0.50 -8.25
N LEU A 97 -8.30 1.14 -9.39
CA LEU A 97 -9.63 1.64 -9.79
C LEU A 97 -10.16 0.95 -11.05
N SER A 98 -9.71 -0.28 -11.32
CA SER A 98 -10.24 -1.08 -12.43
C SER A 98 -11.37 -1.96 -11.91
N ALA A 99 -12.59 -1.68 -12.33
CA ALA A 99 -13.70 -2.60 -12.08
C ALA A 99 -13.40 -3.94 -12.76
N SER A 100 -13.50 -5.02 -11.99
CA SER A 100 -13.33 -6.39 -12.47
C SER A 100 -14.70 -7.04 -12.39
N ILE A 101 -15.45 -6.94 -13.48
CA ILE A 101 -16.70 -7.66 -13.72
C ILE A 101 -16.47 -8.59 -14.90
#